data_AF-A0AB33ZXM0-F1
#
_entry.id   AF-A0AB33ZXM0-F1
#
_cell.length_a   1.000
_cell.length_b   1.000
_cell.length_c   1.000
_cell.angle_alpha   90.00
_cell.angle_beta   90.00
_cell.angle_gamma   90.00
#
_symmetry.space_group_name_H-M   'P 1'
#
loop_
_entity.id
_entity.type
_entity.pdbx_description
1 polymer ?
#
loop_
_entity_poly.entity_id
_entity_poly.type
_entity_poly.pdbx_seq_one_letter_code
_entity_poly.pdbx_strand_id
1 'polypeptide(L)'
;MANTYDLTDTIIISNADGGAGYAKKDFDEIVGQCERHEHFLDVFHLNQKIKDRLRFMPEIQGKLISALEFKYDRKLTETLLDTAESSLIDELDTPENHENLDRLRSYIYRRWNDIKPFKMRSLSVIKAIGCCESNHRKYTYRVKWQGKYWSEEGAEGILRILTCIKNNDLEEWLSSDFQGSSITIYDEEQIKGAVRASFKKVHEIHEGVQHGSLEAYVAGNSSLSNFARSLSHVNI
;
A
#
# COMPACT_ATOMS: atom_id res chain seq x y z
N MET A 1 24.62 -5.12 18.57
CA MET A 1 25.43 -5.85 17.57
C MET A 1 24.44 -6.45 16.58
N ALA A 2 24.56 -6.14 15.29
CA ALA A 2 23.65 -6.70 14.29
C ALA A 2 24.05 -8.17 14.05
N ASN A 3 23.22 -9.12 14.48
CA ASN A 3 23.40 -10.52 14.13
C ASN A 3 23.27 -10.64 12.61
N THR A 4 24.39 -10.89 11.94
CA THR A 4 24.40 -11.13 10.49
C THR A 4 23.96 -12.58 10.29
N TYR A 5 22.80 -12.77 9.68
CA TYR A 5 22.34 -14.10 9.30
C TYR A 5 23.24 -14.60 8.16
N ASP A 6 23.83 -15.78 8.33
CA ASP A 6 24.49 -16.49 7.23
C ASP A 6 23.44 -17.28 6.45
N LEU A 7 23.26 -16.92 5.18
CA LEU A 7 22.22 -17.47 4.30
C LEU A 7 22.82 -18.33 3.19
N THR A 8 24.13 -18.61 3.19
CA THR A 8 24.83 -19.33 2.10
C THR A 8 24.24 -20.68 1.77
N ASP A 9 23.74 -21.41 2.77
CA ASP A 9 23.11 -22.73 2.62
C ASP A 9 21.58 -22.66 2.74
N THR A 10 20.99 -21.50 2.46
CA THR A 10 19.56 -21.25 2.60
C THR A 10 18.91 -20.98 1.24
N ILE A 11 17.78 -21.66 0.98
CA ILE A 11 16.88 -21.33 -0.12
C ILE A 11 15.96 -20.20 0.31
N ILE A 12 16.02 -19.08 -0.40
CA ILE A 12 15.15 -17.92 -0.16
C ILE A 12 14.03 -17.89 -1.18
N ILE A 13 12.81 -17.71 -0.70
CA ILE A 13 11.62 -17.62 -1.54
C ILE A 13 11.00 -16.24 -1.32
N SER A 14 10.84 -15.48 -2.41
CA SER A 14 10.17 -14.19 -2.39
C SER A 14 8.94 -14.19 -3.29
N ASN A 15 7.92 -13.42 -2.92
CA ASN A 15 6.74 -13.18 -3.75
C ASN A 15 6.39 -11.69 -3.71
N ALA A 16 6.23 -11.08 -4.88
CA ALA A 16 5.84 -9.68 -4.98
C ALA A 16 5.05 -9.38 -6.26
N ASP A 17 4.36 -8.24 -6.24
CA ASP A 17 3.62 -7.71 -7.38
C ASP A 17 4.52 -7.15 -8.51
N GLY A 18 5.82 -6.98 -8.22
CA GLY A 18 6.80 -6.42 -9.15
C GLY A 18 6.70 -4.91 -9.30
N GLY A 19 6.11 -4.20 -8.32
CA GLY A 19 6.08 -2.75 -8.22
C GLY A 19 7.45 -2.12 -8.02
N ALA A 20 7.52 -0.78 -8.05
CA ALA A 20 8.78 -0.07 -7.82
C ALA A 20 9.30 -0.37 -6.40
N GLY A 21 10.55 -0.85 -6.30
CA GLY A 21 11.16 -1.29 -5.04
C GLY A 21 10.79 -2.72 -4.62
N TYR A 22 9.95 -3.41 -5.38
CA TYR A 22 9.52 -4.78 -5.15
C TYR A 22 9.69 -5.66 -6.40
N ALA A 23 10.59 -5.28 -7.30
CA ALA A 23 10.99 -6.13 -8.41
C ALA A 23 12.01 -7.16 -7.92
N LYS A 24 12.12 -8.28 -8.66
CA LYS A 24 13.14 -9.31 -8.41
C LYS A 24 14.53 -8.76 -8.07
N LYS A 25 15.01 -7.76 -8.83
CA LYS A 25 16.32 -7.13 -8.61
C LYS A 25 16.48 -6.55 -7.19
N ASP A 26 15.41 -6.00 -6.64
CA ASP A 26 15.41 -5.36 -5.32
C ASP A 26 15.52 -6.45 -4.25
N PHE A 27 14.85 -7.59 -4.45
CA PHE A 27 15.01 -8.76 -3.60
C PHE A 27 16.39 -9.42 -3.75
N ASP A 28 16.92 -9.52 -4.97
CA ASP A 28 18.27 -10.07 -5.21
C ASP A 28 19.34 -9.23 -4.46
N GLU A 29 19.17 -7.90 -4.42
CA GLU A 29 20.03 -6.99 -3.66
C GLU A 29 19.89 -7.17 -2.14
N ILE A 30 18.66 -7.29 -1.63
CA ILE A 30 18.39 -7.48 -0.19
C ILE A 30 18.89 -8.84 0.31
N VAL A 31 18.69 -9.89 -0.49
CA VAL A 31 19.05 -11.27 -0.13
C VAL A 31 20.56 -11.45 -0.03
N GLY A 32 21.33 -10.80 -0.91
CA GLY A 32 22.77 -10.99 -0.96
C GLY A 32 23.15 -12.43 -1.27
N GLN A 33 24.04 -13.02 -0.46
CA GLN A 33 24.56 -14.38 -0.68
C GLN A 33 23.60 -15.44 -0.13
N CYS A 34 23.10 -16.31 -1.01
CA CYS A 34 22.30 -17.47 -0.63
C CYS A 34 22.57 -18.67 -1.55
N GLU A 35 22.11 -19.86 -1.15
CA GLU A 35 22.22 -21.07 -1.98
C GLU A 35 21.42 -20.89 -3.27
N ARG A 36 20.19 -20.40 -3.13
CA ARG A 36 19.24 -20.22 -4.22
C ARG A 36 18.16 -19.22 -3.84
N HIS A 37 17.93 -18.22 -4.69
CA HIS A 37 16.80 -17.32 -4.58
C HIS A 37 15.73 -17.61 -5.64
N GLU A 38 14.51 -17.85 -5.18
CA GLU A 38 13.35 -18.17 -6.01
C GLU A 38 12.29 -17.07 -5.87
N HIS A 39 12.24 -16.21 -6.87
CA HIS A 39 11.28 -15.12 -6.93
C HIS A 39 10.01 -15.53 -7.68
N PHE A 40 8.86 -15.19 -7.11
CA PHE A 40 7.55 -15.45 -7.68
C PHE A 40 6.83 -14.14 -7.95
N LEU A 41 6.18 -14.07 -9.11
CA LEU A 41 5.23 -13.01 -9.38
C LEU A 41 3.92 -13.31 -8.63
N ASP A 42 3.37 -12.28 -7.99
CA ASP A 42 2.11 -12.40 -7.29
C ASP A 42 0.96 -12.73 -8.25
N VAL A 43 0.33 -13.88 -8.01
CA VAL A 43 -0.73 -14.43 -8.86
C VAL A 43 -1.97 -13.55 -8.87
N PHE A 44 -2.30 -12.90 -7.75
CA PHE A 44 -3.45 -12.00 -7.69
C PHE A 44 -3.21 -10.80 -8.62
N HIS A 45 -2.02 -10.19 -8.57
CA HIS A 45 -1.68 -9.04 -9.43
C HIS A 45 -1.56 -9.43 -10.90
N LEU A 46 -1.03 -10.62 -11.22
CA LEU A 46 -1.05 -11.16 -12.57
C LEU A 46 -2.48 -11.30 -13.10
N ASN A 47 -3.36 -11.93 -12.32
CA ASN A 47 -4.75 -12.16 -12.68
C ASN A 47 -5.53 -10.85 -12.81
N GLN A 48 -5.29 -9.89 -11.92
CA GLN A 48 -5.86 -8.55 -12.01
C GLN A 48 -5.42 -7.85 -13.30
N LYS A 49 -4.13 -7.90 -13.63
CA LYS A 49 -3.60 -7.27 -14.85
C LYS A 49 -4.16 -7.90 -16.13
N ILE A 50 -4.36 -9.21 -16.16
CA ILE A 50 -5.02 -9.91 -17.28
C ILE A 50 -6.46 -9.41 -17.43
N LYS A 51 -7.23 -9.36 -16.32
CA LYS A 51 -8.62 -8.91 -16.33
C LYS A 51 -8.77 -7.46 -16.76
N ASP A 52 -7.88 -6.59 -16.29
CA ASP A 52 -7.90 -5.17 -16.62
C ASP A 52 -7.55 -4.93 -18.09
N ARG A 53 -6.51 -5.59 -18.61
CA ARG A 53 -6.05 -5.41 -20.00
C ARG A 53 -6.93 -6.09 -21.04
N LEU A 54 -7.61 -7.18 -20.68
CA LEU A 54 -8.56 -7.88 -21.56
C LEU A 54 -10.00 -7.67 -21.13
N ARG A 55 -10.34 -6.50 -20.54
CA ARG A 55 -11.70 -6.23 -20.05
C ARG A 55 -12.77 -6.39 -21.13
N PHE A 56 -12.40 -6.12 -22.38
CA PHE A 56 -13.24 -6.25 -23.58
C PHE A 56 -13.37 -7.69 -24.10
N MET A 57 -12.57 -8.66 -23.60
CA MET A 57 -12.57 -10.07 -24.01
C MET A 57 -12.55 -11.03 -22.80
N PRO A 58 -13.63 -11.10 -21.99
CA PRO A 58 -13.70 -11.94 -20.80
C PRO A 58 -13.53 -13.44 -21.07
N GLU A 59 -13.88 -13.92 -22.26
CA GLU A 59 -13.78 -15.31 -22.69
C GLU A 59 -12.33 -15.81 -22.85
N ILE A 60 -11.39 -14.89 -23.12
CA ILE A 60 -9.95 -15.22 -23.21
C ILE A 60 -9.30 -15.18 -21.83
N GLN A 61 -9.75 -14.31 -20.92
CA GLN A 61 -9.14 -14.11 -19.60
C GLN A 61 -8.93 -15.43 -18.83
N GLY A 62 -9.99 -16.23 -18.68
CA GLY A 62 -9.90 -17.49 -17.93
C GLY A 62 -8.98 -18.52 -18.58
N LYS A 63 -8.95 -18.58 -19.92
CA LYS A 63 -8.06 -19.47 -20.68
C LYS A 63 -6.61 -19.05 -20.53
N LEU A 64 -6.33 -17.75 -20.59
CA LEU A 64 -5.00 -17.19 -20.44
C LEU A 64 -4.46 -17.38 -19.03
N ILE A 65 -5.29 -17.14 -18.00
CA ILE A 65 -4.95 -17.44 -16.61
C ILE A 65 -4.60 -18.93 -16.47
N SER A 66 -5.41 -19.82 -17.05
CA SER A 66 -5.15 -21.26 -16.97
C SER A 66 -3.85 -21.68 -17.67
N ALA A 67 -3.56 -21.09 -18.84
CA ALA A 67 -2.33 -21.34 -19.58
C ALA A 67 -1.08 -20.92 -18.79
N LEU A 68 -1.16 -19.79 -18.07
CA LEU A 68 -0.05 -19.24 -17.28
C LEU A 68 0.13 -19.94 -15.92
N GLU A 69 -0.93 -20.02 -15.12
CA GLU A 69 -0.86 -20.43 -13.71
C GLU A 69 -0.87 -21.96 -13.53
N PHE A 70 -1.61 -22.69 -14.36
CA PHE A 70 -1.78 -24.14 -14.18
C PHE A 70 -0.96 -24.96 -15.16
N LYS A 71 -0.98 -24.59 -16.45
CA LYS A 71 -0.27 -25.35 -17.49
C LYS A 71 1.18 -24.89 -17.68
N TYR A 72 1.45 -23.62 -17.41
CA TYR A 72 2.72 -22.96 -17.72
C TYR A 72 3.19 -23.24 -19.16
N ASP A 73 2.26 -23.09 -20.11
CA ASP A 73 2.47 -23.45 -21.52
C ASP A 73 2.63 -22.19 -22.36
N ARG A 74 3.88 -21.93 -22.77
CA ARG A 74 4.21 -20.75 -23.57
C ARG A 74 3.49 -20.77 -24.91
N LYS A 75 3.41 -21.90 -25.60
CA LYS A 75 2.80 -21.98 -26.93
C LYS A 75 1.30 -21.72 -26.85
N LEU A 76 0.64 -22.27 -25.83
CA LEU A 76 -0.78 -22.00 -25.58
C LEU A 76 -0.99 -20.52 -25.23
N THR A 77 -0.14 -19.92 -24.41
CA THR A 77 -0.19 -18.49 -24.10
C THR A 77 -0.06 -17.62 -25.37
N GLU A 78 0.91 -17.92 -26.24
CA GLU A 78 1.06 -17.23 -27.52
C GLU A 78 -0.21 -17.32 -28.36
N THR A 79 -0.71 -18.54 -28.55
CA THR A 79 -1.90 -18.79 -29.37
C THR A 79 -3.12 -18.01 -28.86
N LEU A 80 -3.29 -17.90 -27.54
CA LEU A 80 -4.38 -17.15 -26.93
C LEU A 80 -4.22 -15.63 -27.14
N LEU A 81 -3.00 -15.10 -27.07
CA LEU A 81 -2.72 -13.69 -27.34
C LEU A 81 -2.91 -13.37 -28.82
N ASP A 82 -2.45 -14.23 -29.73
CA ASP A 82 -2.65 -14.08 -31.18
C ASP A 82 -4.15 -14.16 -31.55
N THR A 83 -4.92 -15.01 -30.86
CA THR A 83 -6.37 -15.08 -31.01
C THR A 83 -7.05 -13.79 -30.52
N ALA A 84 -6.60 -13.23 -29.39
CA ALA A 84 -7.09 -11.96 -28.89
C ALA A 84 -6.81 -10.83 -29.88
N GLU A 85 -5.61 -10.79 -30.44
CA GLU A 85 -5.17 -9.82 -31.45
C GLU A 85 -6.03 -9.92 -32.73
N SER A 86 -6.24 -11.14 -33.23
CA SER A 86 -7.05 -11.39 -34.43
C SER A 86 -8.53 -11.03 -34.25
N SER A 87 -8.99 -10.95 -33.00
CA SER A 87 -10.37 -10.60 -32.65
C SER A 87 -10.59 -9.09 -32.49
N LEU A 88 -9.53 -8.28 -32.61
CA LEU A 88 -9.60 -6.81 -32.63
C LEU A 88 -10.10 -6.33 -34.00
N ILE A 89 -11.38 -6.55 -34.25
CA ILE A 89 -12.10 -6.14 -35.46
C ILE A 89 -13.32 -5.30 -35.08
N ASP A 90 -13.85 -4.54 -36.04
CA ASP A 90 -15.06 -3.73 -35.90
C ASP A 90 -15.03 -2.83 -34.65
N GLU A 91 -15.96 -3.01 -33.72
CA GLU A 91 -16.08 -2.22 -32.49
C GLU A 91 -14.92 -2.42 -31.51
N LEU A 92 -14.16 -3.51 -31.65
CA LEU A 92 -13.00 -3.81 -30.80
C LEU A 92 -11.69 -3.27 -31.39
N ASP A 93 -11.66 -2.87 -32.67
CA ASP A 93 -10.49 -2.30 -33.33
C ASP A 93 -10.24 -0.86 -32.87
N THR A 94 -9.70 -0.73 -31.66
CA THR A 94 -9.38 0.56 -31.04
C THR A 94 -7.90 0.61 -30.67
N PRO A 95 -7.24 1.79 -30.80
CA PRO A 95 -5.85 1.94 -30.39
C PRO A 95 -5.61 1.54 -28.92
N GLU A 96 -6.60 1.75 -28.05
CA GLU A 96 -6.52 1.36 -26.64
C GLU A 96 -6.46 -0.16 -26.46
N ASN A 97 -7.28 -0.93 -27.20
CA ASN A 97 -7.29 -2.38 -27.09
C ASN A 97 -5.99 -3.00 -27.61
N HIS A 98 -5.47 -2.49 -28.73
CA HIS A 98 -4.14 -2.89 -29.25
C HIS A 98 -3.04 -2.60 -28.22
N GLU A 99 -3.00 -1.38 -27.68
CA GLU A 99 -2.01 -1.01 -26.66
C GLU A 99 -2.13 -1.87 -25.40
N ASN A 100 -3.34 -2.18 -24.96
CA ASN A 100 -3.58 -3.05 -23.82
C ASN A 100 -3.03 -4.47 -24.05
N LEU A 101 -3.22 -5.02 -25.24
CA LEU A 101 -2.72 -6.34 -25.61
C LEU A 101 -1.19 -6.35 -25.70
N ASP A 102 -0.58 -5.34 -26.35
CA ASP A 102 0.88 -5.19 -26.45
C ASP A 102 1.55 -5.10 -25.08
N ARG A 103 0.96 -4.29 -24.19
CA ARG A 103 1.43 -4.15 -22.81
C ARG A 103 1.31 -5.46 -22.04
N LEU A 104 0.22 -6.21 -22.24
CA LEU A 104 0.02 -7.50 -21.58
C LEU A 104 1.03 -8.54 -22.08
N ARG A 105 1.20 -8.67 -23.40
CA ARG A 105 2.17 -9.57 -24.05
C ARG A 105 3.59 -9.28 -23.54
N SER A 106 4.00 -8.01 -23.59
CA SER A 106 5.30 -7.56 -23.10
C SER A 106 5.51 -7.85 -21.62
N TYR A 107 4.47 -7.64 -20.79
CA TYR A 107 4.52 -7.92 -19.36
C TYR A 107 4.73 -9.40 -19.07
N ILE A 108 3.95 -10.28 -19.73
CA ILE A 108 4.03 -11.73 -19.56
C ILE A 108 5.40 -12.25 -19.95
N TYR A 109 5.93 -11.85 -21.11
CA TYR A 109 7.23 -12.36 -21.56
C TYR A 109 8.38 -11.94 -20.65
N ARG A 110 8.40 -10.68 -20.22
CA ARG A 110 9.43 -10.18 -19.32
C ARG A 110 9.42 -10.92 -17.97
N ARG A 111 8.24 -11.36 -17.52
CA ARG A 111 8.03 -12.02 -16.23
C ARG A 111 7.87 -13.54 -16.34
N TRP A 112 8.15 -14.14 -17.51
CA TRP A 112 7.84 -15.55 -17.77
C TRP A 112 8.45 -16.50 -16.73
N ASN A 113 9.70 -16.27 -16.35
CA ASN A 113 10.39 -17.08 -15.34
C ASN A 113 9.77 -16.89 -13.94
N ASP A 114 9.35 -15.66 -13.61
CA ASP A 114 8.77 -15.30 -12.31
C ASP A 114 7.34 -15.87 -12.17
N ILE A 115 6.61 -16.06 -13.27
CA ILE A 115 5.25 -16.65 -13.32
C ILE A 115 5.27 -18.17 -13.06
N LYS A 116 6.43 -18.83 -13.26
CA LYS A 116 6.54 -20.29 -13.19
C LYS A 116 5.89 -20.85 -11.92
N PRO A 117 4.87 -21.72 -12.04
CA PRO A 117 4.13 -22.20 -10.89
C PRO A 117 5.01 -22.93 -9.89
N PHE A 118 4.74 -22.73 -8.61
CA PHE A 118 5.50 -23.32 -7.51
C PHE A 118 5.68 -24.84 -7.64
N LYS A 119 4.62 -25.56 -7.99
CA LYS A 119 4.65 -27.03 -8.17
C LYS A 119 5.56 -27.50 -9.31
N MET A 120 5.90 -26.61 -10.24
CA MET A 120 6.79 -26.89 -11.37
C MET A 120 8.23 -26.41 -11.08
N ARG A 121 8.47 -25.82 -9.91
CA ARG A 121 9.81 -25.50 -9.43
C ARG A 121 10.30 -26.64 -8.55
N SER A 122 11.51 -27.11 -8.79
CA SER A 122 12.16 -28.15 -7.98
C SER A 122 12.56 -27.57 -6.62
N LEU A 123 11.59 -27.43 -5.71
CA LEU A 123 11.76 -26.89 -4.35
C LEU A 123 11.48 -27.97 -3.32
N SER A 124 12.22 -27.94 -2.21
CA SER A 124 12.07 -28.87 -1.08
C SER A 124 10.79 -28.67 -0.28
N VAL A 125 10.15 -27.51 -0.43
CA VAL A 125 8.92 -27.12 0.26
C VAL A 125 7.70 -27.33 -0.63
N ILE A 126 6.56 -27.75 -0.04
CA ILE A 126 5.32 -28.08 -0.76
C ILE A 126 4.40 -26.86 -0.94
N LYS A 127 4.51 -25.87 -0.04
CA LYS A 127 3.78 -24.59 -0.10
C LYS A 127 4.48 -23.58 0.81
N ALA A 128 4.98 -22.49 0.25
CA ALA A 128 5.70 -21.45 1.03
C ALA A 128 5.05 -20.07 0.97
N ILE A 129 4.18 -19.83 -0.02
CA ILE A 129 3.74 -18.47 -0.37
C ILE A 129 2.24 -18.36 -0.12
N GLY A 130 1.87 -17.75 1.00
CA GLY A 130 0.50 -17.30 1.27
C GLY A 130 0.27 -15.92 0.63
N CYS A 131 -0.99 -15.61 0.25
CA CYS A 131 -1.36 -14.30 -0.28
C CYS A 131 -0.88 -13.18 0.67
N CYS A 132 0.07 -12.37 0.20
CA CYS A 132 0.55 -11.18 0.89
C CYS A 132 -0.63 -10.30 1.36
N GLU A 133 -1.72 -10.28 0.57
CA GLU A 133 -2.94 -9.53 0.84
C GLU A 133 -3.59 -9.86 2.20
N SER A 134 -3.67 -11.13 2.60
CA SER A 134 -4.27 -11.50 3.89
C SER A 134 -3.43 -11.02 5.07
N ASN A 135 -2.10 -10.97 4.91
CA ASN A 135 -1.18 -10.48 5.94
C ASN A 135 -1.18 -8.95 6.02
N HIS A 136 -1.16 -8.26 4.89
CA HIS A 136 -1.22 -6.80 4.85
C HIS A 136 -2.56 -6.27 5.39
N ARG A 137 -3.68 -6.95 5.12
CA ARG A 137 -5.03 -6.59 5.58
C ARG A 137 -5.13 -6.36 7.10
N LYS A 138 -4.34 -7.09 7.90
CA LYS A 138 -4.27 -6.90 9.37
C LYS A 138 -3.83 -5.48 9.75
N TYR A 139 -2.96 -4.89 8.93
CA TYR A 139 -2.48 -3.52 9.09
C TYR A 139 -3.42 -2.54 8.41
N THR A 140 -3.73 -2.75 7.13
CA THR A 140 -4.48 -1.78 6.33
C THR A 140 -5.88 -1.52 6.88
N TYR A 141 -6.54 -2.51 7.49
CA TYR A 141 -7.92 -2.32 7.99
C TYR A 141 -7.99 -1.40 9.21
N ARG A 142 -6.90 -1.29 9.95
CA ARG A 142 -6.81 -0.41 11.13
C ARG A 142 -6.30 0.98 10.77
N VAL A 143 -5.59 1.10 9.65
CA VAL A 143 -4.96 2.36 9.22
C VAL A 143 -5.79 3.08 8.14
N LYS A 144 -6.33 2.35 7.15
CA LYS A 144 -7.04 2.88 5.98
C LYS A 144 -8.54 3.05 6.25
N TRP A 145 -9.14 4.09 5.67
CA TRP A 145 -10.59 4.31 5.61
C TRP A 145 -11.33 4.43 6.96
N GLN A 146 -10.66 4.93 8.00
CA GLN A 146 -11.29 5.21 9.30
C GLN A 146 -11.59 6.71 9.52
N GLY A 147 -11.52 7.53 8.48
CA GLY A 147 -11.66 9.00 8.60
C GLY A 147 -10.52 9.66 9.40
N LYS A 148 -9.42 8.93 9.62
CA LYS A 148 -8.24 9.40 10.35
C LYS A 148 -7.16 9.80 9.36
N TYR A 149 -6.56 10.97 9.58
CA TYR A 149 -5.31 11.38 8.95
C TYR A 149 -4.19 11.09 9.95
N TRP A 150 -3.25 10.26 9.55
CA TRP A 150 -2.09 9.92 10.37
C TRP A 150 -0.92 10.82 9.94
N SER A 151 -0.18 11.38 10.90
CA SER A 151 1.20 11.81 10.61
C SER A 151 2.05 10.57 10.34
N GLU A 152 3.25 10.76 9.79
CA GLU A 152 4.18 9.66 9.55
C GLU A 152 4.52 8.93 10.86
N GLU A 153 4.80 9.67 11.94
CA GLU A 153 5.08 9.07 13.25
C GLU A 153 3.85 8.36 13.84
N GLY A 154 2.65 8.93 13.65
CA GLY A 154 1.39 8.33 14.11
C GLY A 154 1.06 7.02 13.38
N ALA A 155 1.31 6.97 12.07
CA ALA A 155 1.16 5.77 11.28
C ALA A 155 2.17 4.69 11.71
N GLU A 156 3.43 5.07 11.90
CA GLU A 156 4.48 4.17 12.39
C GLU A 156 4.13 3.59 13.78
N GLY A 157 3.69 4.43 14.71
CA GLY A 157 3.31 3.99 16.06
C GLY A 157 2.19 2.96 16.06
N ILE A 158 1.13 3.18 15.27
CA ILE A 158 0.05 2.19 15.08
C ILE A 158 0.58 0.90 14.46
N LEU A 159 1.44 0.99 13.43
CA LEU A 159 2.00 -0.19 12.78
C LEU A 159 2.87 -1.03 13.73
N ARG A 160 3.64 -0.38 14.62
CA ARG A 160 4.39 -1.04 15.68
C ARG A 160 3.47 -1.80 16.63
N ILE A 161 2.43 -1.14 17.16
CA ILE A 161 1.43 -1.79 18.03
C ILE A 161 0.79 -3.01 17.34
N LEU A 162 0.36 -2.87 16.08
CA LEU A 162 -0.26 -3.97 15.33
C LEU A 162 0.72 -5.12 15.07
N THR A 163 2.00 -4.81 14.85
CA THR A 163 3.07 -5.80 14.74
C THR A 163 3.24 -6.55 16.06
N CYS A 164 3.21 -5.84 17.18
CA CYS A 164 3.35 -6.48 18.48
C CYS A 164 2.16 -7.39 18.82
N ILE A 165 0.93 -6.94 18.51
CA ILE A 165 -0.27 -7.77 18.64
C ILE A 165 -0.15 -9.04 17.78
N LYS A 166 0.39 -8.91 16.57
CA LYS A 166 0.56 -10.07 15.65
C LYS A 166 1.60 -11.05 16.17
N ASN A 167 2.69 -10.56 16.76
CA ASN A 167 3.77 -11.38 17.30
C ASN A 167 3.49 -11.88 18.72
N ASN A 168 2.39 -11.45 19.34
CA ASN A 168 2.01 -11.75 20.72
C ASN A 168 3.05 -11.29 21.76
N ASP A 169 3.72 -10.17 21.50
CA ASP A 169 4.77 -9.58 22.34
C ASP A 169 4.40 -8.15 22.83
N LEU A 170 3.17 -7.68 22.57
CA LEU A 170 2.74 -6.34 22.98
C LEU A 170 2.85 -6.13 24.50
N GLU A 171 2.45 -7.11 25.29
CA GLU A 171 2.52 -7.04 26.75
C GLU A 171 3.97 -7.01 27.24
N GLU A 172 4.84 -7.80 26.60
CA GLU A 172 6.28 -7.80 26.89
C GLU A 172 6.89 -6.42 26.63
N TRP A 173 6.67 -5.84 25.45
CA TRP A 173 7.17 -4.51 25.09
C TRP A 173 6.62 -3.40 25.98
N LEU A 174 5.32 -3.44 26.30
CA LEU A 174 4.72 -2.50 27.25
C LEU A 174 5.30 -2.70 28.65
N SER A 175 5.63 -3.91 29.06
CA SER A 175 6.23 -4.15 30.38
C SER A 175 7.71 -3.78 30.45
N SER A 176 8.47 -3.96 29.36
CA SER A 176 9.91 -3.69 29.30
C SER A 176 10.22 -2.19 29.23
N ASP A 177 9.44 -1.42 28.46
CA ASP A 177 9.62 0.04 28.37
C ASP A 177 9.10 0.75 29.63
N PHE A 178 8.13 0.16 30.33
CA PHE A 178 7.62 0.70 31.60
C PHE A 178 8.45 0.32 32.83
N GLN A 179 9.39 -0.64 32.74
CA GLN A 179 10.30 -0.93 33.85
C GLN A 179 11.24 0.25 34.20
N GLY A 180 11.45 1.19 33.27
CA GLY A 180 12.25 2.40 33.49
C GLY A 180 11.47 3.63 33.94
N SER A 181 10.14 3.64 33.83
CA SER A 181 9.30 4.76 34.27
C SER A 181 8.57 4.37 35.54
N SER A 182 9.08 4.84 36.67
CA SER A 182 8.29 4.86 37.91
C SER A 182 7.00 5.62 37.61
N ILE A 183 5.89 4.91 37.48
CA ILE A 183 4.57 5.55 37.46
C ILE A 183 4.44 6.25 38.80
N THR A 184 4.59 7.56 38.82
CA THR A 184 4.22 8.37 39.98
C THR A 184 2.72 8.20 40.15
N ILE A 185 2.31 7.30 41.03
CA ILE A 185 0.90 7.11 41.38
C ILE A 185 0.51 8.38 42.12
N TYR A 186 -0.10 9.33 41.40
CA TYR A 186 -0.67 10.53 42.00
C TYR A 186 -1.84 10.12 42.89
N ASP A 187 -1.93 10.72 44.07
CA ASP A 187 -3.08 10.49 44.93
C ASP A 187 -4.37 11.06 44.29
N GLU A 188 -5.52 10.60 44.76
CA GLU A 188 -6.82 10.98 44.20
C GLU A 188 -7.10 12.50 44.33
N GLU A 189 -6.51 13.18 45.32
CA GLU A 189 -6.63 14.62 45.51
C GLU A 189 -5.78 15.41 44.52
N GLN A 190 -4.58 14.93 44.20
CA GLN A 190 -3.67 15.49 43.20
C GLN A 190 -4.30 15.43 41.81
N ILE A 191 -4.93 14.29 41.46
CA ILE A 191 -5.65 14.13 40.19
C ILE A 191 -6.85 15.09 40.14
N LYS A 192 -7.66 15.14 41.21
CA LYS A 192 -8.80 16.09 41.30
C LYS A 192 -8.35 17.55 41.22
N GLY A 193 -7.20 17.88 41.81
CA GLY A 193 -6.59 19.20 41.78
C GLY A 193 -6.13 19.60 40.38
N ALA A 194 -5.41 18.72 39.68
CA ALA A 194 -4.94 18.92 38.31
C ALA A 194 -6.10 19.09 37.32
N VAL A 195 -7.14 18.26 37.47
CA VAL A 195 -8.37 18.36 36.66
C VAL A 195 -9.07 19.70 36.90
N ARG A 196 -9.26 20.10 38.17
CA ARG A 196 -9.84 21.41 38.51
C ARG A 196 -9.02 22.58 37.97
N ALA A 197 -7.69 22.50 38.02
CA ALA A 197 -6.81 23.52 37.48
C ALA A 197 -6.93 23.62 35.94
N SER A 198 -7.02 22.48 35.26
CA SER A 198 -7.17 22.40 33.79
C SER A 198 -8.53 22.93 33.30
N PHE A 199 -9.58 22.78 34.11
CA PHE A 199 -10.91 23.35 33.84
C PHE A 199 -11.06 24.82 34.27
N LYS A 200 -10.07 25.38 34.98
CA LYS A 200 -10.09 26.78 35.36
C LYS A 200 -9.79 27.60 34.11
N LYS A 201 -10.82 28.18 33.48
CA LYS A 201 -10.64 29.15 32.40
C LYS A 201 -9.79 30.30 32.92
N VAL A 202 -8.52 30.34 32.52
CA VAL A 202 -7.71 31.54 32.63
C VAL A 202 -8.31 32.53 31.66
N HIS A 203 -8.79 33.66 32.17
CA HIS A 203 -9.26 34.74 31.31
C HIS A 203 -8.01 35.39 30.72
N GLU A 204 -7.62 34.96 29.52
CA GLU A 204 -6.62 35.68 28.74
C GLU A 204 -7.19 37.05 28.38
N ILE A 205 -6.41 38.10 28.58
CA ILE A 205 -6.79 39.46 28.16
C ILE A 205 -6.91 39.39 26.63
N HIS A 206 -8.14 39.48 26.14
CA HIS A 206 -8.42 39.47 24.72
C HIS A 206 -7.79 40.73 24.10
N GLU A 207 -6.74 40.58 23.29
CA GLU A 207 -6.38 41.66 22.36
C GLU A 207 -7.58 41.83 21.41
N GLY A 208 -8.12 43.05 21.36
CA GLY A 208 -9.30 43.37 20.55
C GLY A 208 -9.09 43.01 19.08
N VAL A 209 -10.20 42.85 18.35
CA VAL A 209 -10.20 42.61 16.90
C VAL A 209 -9.34 43.66 16.20
N GLN A 210 -8.25 43.23 15.56
CA GLN A 210 -7.43 44.12 14.74
C GLN A 210 -8.20 44.45 13.46
N HIS A 211 -8.62 45.71 13.31
CA HIS A 211 -9.23 46.20 12.08
C HIS A 211 -8.13 46.43 11.03
N GLY A 212 -7.96 45.49 10.10
CA GLY A 212 -7.16 45.67 8.89
C GLY A 212 -8.06 45.95 7.68
N SER A 213 -7.73 46.95 6.87
CA SER A 213 -8.35 47.16 5.54
C SER A 213 -7.50 46.50 4.45
N LEU A 214 -8.13 45.70 3.60
CA LEU A 214 -7.52 45.23 2.35
C LEU A 214 -7.82 46.26 1.25
N GLU A 215 -6.83 47.05 0.86
CA GLU A 215 -6.94 47.90 -0.33
C GLU A 215 -6.91 47.00 -1.58
N ALA A 216 -8.07 46.82 -2.21
CA ALA A 216 -8.21 46.06 -3.45
C ALA A 216 -7.66 46.87 -4.63
N TYR A 217 -6.37 46.75 -4.89
CA TYR A 217 -5.82 47.19 -6.17
C TYR A 217 -6.00 46.09 -7.23
N VAL A 218 -6.68 46.50 -8.31
CA VAL A 218 -6.63 46.00 -9.70
C VAL A 218 -7.92 45.34 -10.25
N ALA A 219 -8.17 45.77 -11.47
CA ALA A 219 -9.23 45.55 -12.45
C ALA A 219 -9.96 44.19 -12.45
N GLY A 220 -11.29 44.29 -12.46
CA GLY A 220 -12.16 43.54 -13.36
C GLY A 220 -12.38 42.05 -13.07
N ASN A 221 -13.51 41.77 -12.39
CA ASN A 221 -14.25 40.49 -12.31
C ASN A 221 -13.48 39.27 -11.73
N SER A 222 -14.00 38.45 -10.82
CA SER A 222 -15.31 38.32 -10.17
C SER A 222 -15.11 37.26 -9.08
N SER A 223 -15.14 37.65 -7.81
CA SER A 223 -15.26 36.81 -6.59
C SER A 223 -14.88 37.66 -5.38
N LEU A 224 -13.68 38.26 -5.41
CA LEU A 224 -13.16 39.13 -4.35
C LEU A 224 -13.98 40.41 -4.14
N SER A 225 -14.49 41.01 -5.22
CA SER A 225 -15.38 42.18 -5.14
C SER A 225 -16.75 41.86 -4.53
N ASN A 226 -17.29 40.67 -4.80
CA ASN A 226 -18.53 40.20 -4.17
C ASN A 226 -18.32 39.91 -2.68
N PHE A 227 -17.16 39.33 -2.33
CA PHE A 227 -16.77 39.08 -0.95
C PHE A 227 -16.58 40.38 -0.15
N ALA A 228 -15.92 41.38 -0.73
CA ALA A 228 -15.77 42.71 -0.12
C ALA A 228 -17.13 43.39 0.11
N ARG A 229 -18.08 43.29 -0.85
CA ARG A 229 -19.46 43.76 -0.66
C ARG A 229 -20.18 43.02 0.47
N SER A 230 -20.07 41.69 0.57
CA SER A 230 -20.74 40.95 1.65
C SER A 230 -20.22 41.33 3.04
N LEU A 231 -18.92 41.65 3.14
CA LEU A 231 -18.32 42.14 4.38
C LEU A 231 -18.84 43.52 4.79
N SER A 232 -19.13 44.41 3.84
CA SER A 232 -19.66 45.75 4.13
C SER A 232 -21.08 45.78 4.73
N HIS A 233 -21.81 44.67 4.67
CA HIS A 233 -23.14 44.52 5.27
C HIS A 233 -23.10 43.97 6.70
N VAL A 234 -21.94 43.53 7.17
CA VAL A 234 -21.74 43.08 8.56
C VAL A 234 -21.24 44.29 9.35
N ASN A 235 -22.18 45.12 9.83
CA ASN A 235 -21.86 46.11 10.86
C ASN A 235 -21.54 45.37 12.17
N ILE A 236 -20.27 45.40 12.58
CA ILE A 236 -19.84 45.17 13.97
C ILE A 236 -19.71 46.54 14.62
#